data_AF-A0A410NY98-F1
#
_entry.id   AF-A0A410NY98-F1
#
_cell.length_a   1.000
_cell.length_b   1.000
_cell.length_c   1.000
_cell.angle_alpha   90.00
_cell.angle_beta   90.00
_cell.angle_gamma   90.00
#
_symmetry.space_group_name_H-M   'P 1'
#
loop_
_entity.id
_entity.type
_entity.pdbx_description
1 polymer ?
#
loop_
_entity_poly.entity_id
_entity_poly.type
_entity_poly.pdbx_seq_one_letter_code
_entity_poly.pdbx_strand_id
1 'polypeptide(L)'
;MNISGWAEVNCLATAEGLPSACTAMRARPDGLGFAEAAVRVIQRARLTPAAPDISPEERVFKARVPFNSSPFSDAPPSPWSGPTPNAAQLESGRRYARRSVEPVARLRRHWRLDQMPPEMRRTTEGWIAELFGNLETERQRRALAAARVLAVRGLDAMPPKQPDDWTESWVPQLNEASRDLHPREPMIELRRRFCARYDCGPTAETVATPE
;
A
#
# COMPACT_ATOMS: atom_id res chain seq x y z
N MET A 1 -0.01 1.20 -0.20
CA MET A 1 0.60 0.22 0.72
C MET A 1 -0.41 -0.09 1.81
N ASN A 2 -1.01 -1.29 1.79
CA ASN A 2 -1.94 -1.73 2.83
C ASN A 2 -1.14 -2.56 3.85
N ILE A 3 -0.40 -1.87 4.72
CA ILE A 3 0.39 -2.54 5.77
C ILE A 3 -0.19 -2.08 7.10
N SER A 4 -0.47 -3.04 7.97
CA SER A 4 -0.87 -2.77 9.35
C SER A 4 0.35 -2.44 10.20
N GLY A 5 0.11 -1.81 11.34
CA GLY A 5 1.15 -1.50 12.30
C GLY A 5 0.55 -1.08 13.63
N TRP A 6 1.41 -0.76 14.57
CA TRP A 6 1.01 -0.24 15.87
C TRP A 6 2.11 0.63 16.45
N ALA A 7 1.74 1.47 17.42
CA ALA A 7 2.71 2.20 18.22
C ALA A 7 2.26 2.30 19.68
N GLU A 8 3.24 2.29 20.58
CA GLU A 8 3.04 2.56 21.99
C GLU A 8 3.44 4.00 22.29
N VAL A 9 2.55 4.72 22.97
CA VAL A 9 2.72 6.12 23.34
C VAL A 9 2.67 6.22 24.85
N ASN A 10 3.59 7.00 25.41
CA ASN A 10 3.60 7.40 26.81
C ASN A 10 3.27 8.89 26.89
N CYS A 11 2.36 9.28 27.77
CA CYS A 11 1.93 10.66 27.94
C CYS A 11 1.77 10.99 29.43
N LEU A 12 1.73 12.29 29.72
CA LEU A 12 1.19 12.83 30.96
C LEU A 12 -0.24 13.32 30.72
N ALA A 13 -1.08 13.26 31.74
CA ALA A 13 -2.39 13.91 31.73
C ALA A 13 -2.35 15.21 32.55
N THR A 14 -2.98 16.28 32.05
CA THR A 14 -3.24 17.49 32.84
C THR A 14 -4.26 17.22 33.95
N ALA A 15 -4.54 18.19 34.82
CA ALA A 15 -5.50 17.98 35.92
C ALA A 15 -6.92 17.77 35.36
N GLU A 16 -7.19 18.37 34.22
CA GLU A 16 -8.43 18.31 33.46
C GLU A 16 -8.53 17.07 32.56
N GLY A 17 -7.55 16.16 32.63
CA GLY A 17 -7.54 14.92 31.85
C GLY A 17 -7.13 15.09 30.38
N LEU A 18 -6.42 16.17 30.03
CA LEU A 18 -5.91 16.36 28.67
C LEU A 18 -4.52 15.74 28.51
N PRO A 19 -4.25 14.99 27.42
CA PRO A 19 -2.91 14.50 27.13
C PRO A 19 -1.89 15.62 26.90
N SER A 20 -0.72 15.49 27.50
CA SER A 20 0.43 16.39 27.36
C SER A 20 1.74 15.59 27.38
N ALA A 21 2.84 16.19 26.91
CA ALA A 21 4.17 15.56 26.87
C ALA A 21 4.19 14.14 26.23
N CYS A 22 3.34 13.90 25.24
CA CYS A 22 3.21 12.60 24.60
C CYS A 22 4.42 12.25 23.74
N THR A 23 5.00 11.08 23.98
CA THR A 23 6.15 10.53 23.25
C THR A 23 5.85 9.10 22.80
N ALA A 24 6.13 8.78 21.53
CA ALA A 24 6.09 7.41 21.06
C ALA A 24 7.31 6.64 21.62
N MET A 25 7.05 5.53 22.31
CA MET A 25 8.09 4.69 22.90
C MET A 25 8.64 3.69 21.89
N ARG A 26 7.75 3.12 21.08
CA ARG A 26 8.10 2.21 19.98
C ARG A 26 6.97 2.14 18.96
N ALA A 27 7.32 1.87 17.72
CA ALA A 27 6.38 1.60 16.65
C ALA A 27 6.84 0.40 15.81
N ARG A 28 5.88 -0.31 15.23
CA ARG A 28 6.11 -1.45 14.36
C ARG A 28 5.14 -1.40 13.17
N PRO A 29 5.61 -1.47 11.92
CA PRO A 29 7.00 -1.28 11.49
C PRO A 29 7.57 0.10 11.85
N ASP A 30 8.82 0.12 12.30
CA ASP A 30 9.49 1.38 12.66
C ASP A 30 9.85 2.23 11.42
N GLY A 31 9.84 3.55 11.58
CA GLY A 31 10.19 4.50 10.53
C GLY A 31 9.17 4.65 9.38
N LEU A 32 7.94 4.12 9.54
CA LEU A 32 6.86 4.27 8.55
C LEU A 32 5.81 5.33 8.93
N GLY A 33 6.05 6.12 9.97
CA GLY A 33 5.15 7.20 10.39
C GLY A 33 4.10 6.79 11.45
N PHE A 34 4.08 5.53 11.89
CA PHE A 34 3.11 5.04 12.89
C PHE A 34 3.30 5.69 14.27
N ALA A 35 4.55 5.94 14.67
CA ALA A 35 4.87 6.63 15.93
C ALA A 35 4.25 8.03 15.98
N GLU A 36 4.51 8.83 14.96
CA GLU A 36 4.03 10.21 14.85
C GLU A 36 2.51 10.25 14.67
N ALA A 37 1.96 9.30 13.91
CA ALA A 37 0.51 9.16 13.78
C ALA A 37 -0.16 8.83 15.12
N ALA A 38 0.40 7.90 15.90
CA ALA A 38 -0.15 7.52 17.19
C ALA A 38 -0.13 8.67 18.20
N VAL A 39 0.96 9.44 18.26
CA VAL A 39 1.02 10.64 19.10
C VAL A 39 -0.09 11.63 18.72
N ARG A 40 -0.29 11.89 17.42
CA ARG A 40 -1.37 12.79 16.94
C ARG A 40 -2.76 12.27 17.27
N VAL A 41 -2.97 10.96 17.27
CA VAL A 41 -4.24 10.33 17.68
C VAL A 41 -4.44 10.54 19.18
N ILE A 42 -3.46 10.17 20.01
CA ILE A 42 -3.57 10.25 21.48
C ILE A 42 -3.71 11.69 21.95
N GLN A 43 -3.07 12.68 21.31
CA GLN A 43 -3.22 14.10 21.66
C GLN A 43 -4.66 14.64 21.54
N ARG A 44 -5.56 13.91 20.89
CA ARG A 44 -6.99 14.25 20.77
C ARG A 44 -7.86 13.56 21.81
N ALA A 45 -7.32 12.62 22.59
CA ALA A 45 -8.06 11.90 23.61
C ALA A 45 -8.45 12.82 24.77
N ARG A 46 -9.47 12.41 25.53
CA ARG A 46 -9.87 13.03 26.79
C ARG A 46 -9.96 11.93 27.84
N LEU A 47 -9.27 12.13 28.94
CA LEU A 47 -9.30 11.26 30.11
C LEU A 47 -10.20 11.90 31.18
N THR A 48 -10.59 11.10 32.16
CA THR A 48 -11.21 11.65 33.37
C THR A 48 -10.21 12.55 34.09
N PRO A 49 -10.62 13.74 34.56
CA PRO A 49 -9.80 14.59 35.42
C PRO A 49 -9.23 13.81 36.61
N ALA A 50 -7.99 14.12 36.97
CA ALA A 50 -7.34 13.49 38.12
C ALA A 50 -7.91 14.01 39.43
N ALA A 51 -7.85 13.19 40.48
CA ALA A 51 -8.17 13.67 41.83
C ALA A 51 -7.15 14.75 42.27
N PRO A 52 -7.54 15.71 43.14
CA PRO A 52 -6.71 16.88 43.46
C PRO A 52 -5.36 16.56 44.14
N ASP A 53 -5.24 15.39 44.76
CA ASP A 53 -4.07 14.92 45.50
C ASP A 53 -3.02 14.22 44.63
N ILE A 54 -3.33 13.96 43.35
CA ILE A 54 -2.42 13.27 42.44
C ILE A 54 -1.43 14.26 41.83
N SER A 55 -0.14 13.96 41.97
CA SER A 55 0.94 14.78 41.41
C SER A 55 1.00 14.72 39.86
N PRO A 56 1.61 15.71 39.19
CA PRO A 56 1.91 15.63 37.75
C PRO A 56 2.60 14.35 37.29
N GLU A 57 3.62 13.91 38.01
CA GLU A 57 4.44 12.75 37.70
C GLU A 57 3.69 11.41 37.86
N GLU A 58 2.65 11.37 38.68
CA GLU A 58 1.78 10.20 38.84
C GLU A 58 0.70 10.09 37.76
N ARG A 59 0.48 11.15 36.97
CA ARG A 59 -0.52 11.20 35.87
C ARG A 59 0.02 10.65 34.56
N VAL A 60 0.91 9.67 34.63
CA VAL A 60 1.45 8.98 33.45
C VAL A 60 0.44 7.95 32.96
N PHE A 61 0.19 7.95 31.65
CA PHE A 61 -0.56 6.87 31.01
C PHE A 61 0.14 6.37 29.76
N LYS A 62 -0.07 5.08 29.48
CA LYS A 62 0.45 4.39 28.31
C LYS A 62 -0.70 3.90 27.45
N ALA A 63 -0.61 4.09 26.16
CA ALA A 63 -1.60 3.61 25.20
C ALA A 63 -0.91 2.90 24.03
N ARG A 64 -1.50 1.80 23.56
CA ARG A 64 -1.13 1.18 22.29
C ARG A 64 -2.18 1.53 21.25
N VAL A 65 -1.74 2.14 20.15
CA VAL A 65 -2.62 2.53 19.02
C VAL A 65 -2.40 1.54 17.87
N PRO A 66 -3.38 0.69 17.54
CA PRO A 66 -3.31 -0.16 16.35
C PRO A 66 -3.71 0.62 15.09
N PHE A 67 -3.06 0.31 13.98
CA PHE A 67 -3.37 0.77 12.64
C PHE A 67 -3.65 -0.44 11.77
N ASN A 68 -4.94 -0.75 11.60
CA ASN A 68 -5.36 -1.91 10.82
C ASN A 68 -5.63 -1.51 9.38
N SER A 69 -4.92 -2.13 8.45
CA SER A 69 -5.25 -2.05 7.02
C SER A 69 -6.22 -3.17 6.65
N SER A 70 -7.12 -2.91 5.70
CA SER A 70 -7.99 -3.96 5.17
C SER A 70 -7.16 -5.14 4.65
N PRO A 71 -7.59 -6.38 4.93
CA PRO A 71 -6.90 -7.56 4.44
C PRO A 71 -6.77 -7.48 2.92
N PHE A 72 -5.63 -7.94 2.41
CA PHE A 72 -5.49 -8.08 0.98
C PHE A 72 -6.38 -9.23 0.53
N SER A 73 -7.31 -8.96 -0.38
CA SER A 73 -8.03 -10.05 -1.04
C SER A 73 -7.04 -10.88 -1.85
N ASP A 74 -6.93 -12.15 -1.49
CA ASP A 74 -6.19 -13.21 -2.16
C ASP A 74 -7.00 -13.89 -3.27
N ALA A 75 -8.30 -13.58 -3.36
CA ALA A 75 -9.15 -14.06 -4.43
C ALA A 75 -8.55 -13.72 -5.81
N PRO A 76 -8.52 -14.69 -6.74
CA PRO A 76 -7.98 -14.44 -8.06
C PRO A 76 -8.82 -13.36 -8.77
N PRO A 77 -8.17 -12.48 -9.55
CA PRO A 77 -8.90 -11.52 -10.37
C PRO A 77 -9.80 -12.24 -11.36
N SER A 78 -10.98 -11.68 -11.62
CA SER A 78 -11.85 -12.17 -12.69
C SER A 78 -11.10 -12.14 -14.04
N PRO A 79 -11.15 -13.22 -14.83
CA PRO A 79 -10.54 -13.24 -16.16
C PRO A 79 -11.11 -12.15 -17.06
N TRP A 80 -10.30 -11.69 -18.02
CA TRP A 80 -10.77 -10.77 -19.05
C TRP A 80 -11.95 -11.36 -19.85
N SER A 81 -13.04 -10.60 -19.94
CA SER A 81 -14.26 -10.97 -20.66
C SER A 81 -14.56 -10.11 -21.89
N GLY A 82 -13.68 -9.14 -22.21
CA GLY A 82 -13.87 -8.26 -23.36
C GLY A 82 -13.39 -8.87 -24.69
N PRO A 83 -13.44 -8.10 -25.78
CA PRO A 83 -13.10 -8.57 -27.11
C PRO A 83 -11.63 -9.04 -27.21
N THR A 84 -11.39 -10.00 -28.09
CA THR A 84 -10.04 -10.46 -28.44
C THR A 84 -9.36 -9.45 -29.37
N PRO A 85 -8.16 -8.96 -29.04
CA PRO A 85 -7.45 -8.02 -29.90
C PRO A 85 -7.02 -8.62 -31.23
N ASN A 86 -7.06 -7.82 -32.29
CA ASN A 86 -6.54 -8.17 -33.61
C ASN A 86 -5.01 -7.95 -33.70
N ALA A 87 -4.39 -8.31 -34.83
CA ALA A 87 -2.95 -8.19 -35.03
C ALA A 87 -2.43 -6.75 -34.95
N ALA A 88 -3.16 -5.78 -35.51
CA ALA A 88 -2.78 -4.36 -35.48
C ALA A 88 -2.80 -3.81 -34.03
N GLN A 89 -3.82 -4.17 -33.27
CA GLN A 89 -3.97 -3.79 -31.86
C GLN A 89 -2.87 -4.40 -30.98
N LEU A 90 -2.53 -5.68 -31.20
CA LEU A 90 -1.40 -6.33 -30.52
C LEU A 90 -0.08 -5.63 -30.83
N GLU A 91 0.16 -5.24 -32.09
CA GLU A 91 1.37 -4.52 -32.48
C GLU A 91 1.43 -3.13 -31.86
N SER A 92 0.31 -2.39 -31.88
CA SER A 92 0.22 -1.09 -31.24
C SER A 92 0.42 -1.19 -29.72
N GLY A 93 -0.14 -2.22 -29.08
CA GLY A 93 0.09 -2.52 -27.66
C GLY A 93 1.57 -2.72 -27.35
N ARG A 94 2.29 -3.50 -28.18
CA ARG A 94 3.75 -3.69 -28.04
C ARG A 94 4.51 -2.36 -28.16
N ARG A 95 4.14 -1.50 -29.11
CA ARG A 95 4.76 -0.16 -29.24
C ARG A 95 4.52 0.71 -28.01
N TYR A 96 3.30 0.74 -27.50
CA TYR A 96 2.94 1.46 -26.27
C TYR A 96 3.75 0.96 -25.08
N ALA A 97 3.89 -0.37 -24.94
CA ALA A 97 4.59 -0.99 -23.83
C ALA A 97 6.11 -0.73 -23.84
N ARG A 98 6.72 -0.24 -24.93
CA ARG A 98 8.16 0.09 -24.94
C ARG A 98 8.58 1.08 -23.84
N ARG A 99 7.64 1.95 -23.43
CA ARG A 99 7.82 2.94 -22.34
C ARG A 99 7.58 2.37 -20.94
N SER A 100 7.41 1.05 -20.80
CA SER A 100 7.29 0.40 -19.50
C SER A 100 8.58 0.56 -18.70
N VAL A 101 8.44 0.49 -17.37
CA VAL A 101 9.54 0.57 -16.42
C VAL A 101 9.63 -0.75 -15.65
N GLU A 102 10.80 -1.02 -15.07
CA GLU A 102 11.02 -2.19 -14.21
C GLU A 102 9.99 -2.25 -13.07
N PRO A 103 9.60 -3.45 -12.59
CA PRO A 103 8.66 -3.60 -11.48
C PRO A 103 9.03 -2.78 -10.24
N VAL A 104 10.31 -2.72 -9.88
CA VAL A 104 10.80 -1.93 -8.75
C VAL A 104 10.49 -0.44 -8.91
N ALA A 105 10.66 0.12 -10.11
CA ALA A 105 10.34 1.50 -10.40
C ALA A 105 8.83 1.75 -10.41
N ARG A 106 8.04 0.80 -10.96
CA ARG A 106 6.58 0.86 -10.95
C ARG A 106 6.02 0.82 -9.52
N LEU A 107 6.53 -0.06 -8.68
CA LEU A 107 6.04 -0.32 -7.32
C LEU A 107 6.54 0.70 -6.30
N ARG A 108 7.58 1.49 -6.62
CA ARG A 108 8.14 2.53 -5.75
C ARG A 108 7.09 3.43 -5.10
N ARG A 109 6.12 3.93 -5.89
CA ARG A 109 5.02 4.77 -5.40
C ARG A 109 3.97 3.97 -4.62
N HIS A 110 3.57 2.79 -5.12
CA HIS A 110 2.54 1.96 -4.49
C HIS A 110 2.93 1.52 -3.08
N TRP A 111 4.21 1.14 -2.91
CA TRP A 111 4.83 0.73 -1.65
C TRP A 111 5.45 1.89 -0.87
N ARG A 112 5.38 3.14 -1.38
CA ARG A 112 6.00 4.31 -0.74
C ARG A 112 7.45 4.06 -0.32
N LEU A 113 8.23 3.40 -1.18
CA LEU A 113 9.63 3.02 -0.88
C LEU A 113 10.49 4.24 -0.55
N ASP A 114 10.18 5.40 -1.12
CA ASP A 114 10.84 6.68 -0.84
C ASP A 114 10.69 7.19 0.59
N GLN A 115 9.68 6.70 1.32
CA GLN A 115 9.39 7.09 2.70
C GLN A 115 9.94 6.08 3.71
N MET A 116 10.54 4.98 3.25
CA MET A 116 11.10 3.95 4.12
C MET A 116 12.51 4.32 4.60
N PRO A 117 12.92 3.83 5.79
CA PRO A 117 14.32 3.84 6.19
C PRO A 117 15.23 3.20 5.12
N PRO A 118 16.47 3.69 4.91
CA PRO A 118 17.31 3.25 3.79
C PRO A 118 17.58 1.74 3.72
N GLU A 119 17.73 1.07 4.87
CA GLU A 119 17.89 -0.39 4.92
C GLU A 119 16.59 -1.10 4.52
N MET A 120 15.46 -0.69 5.12
CA MET A 120 14.15 -1.25 4.81
C MET A 120 13.79 -1.11 3.33
N ARG A 121 14.08 0.05 2.75
CA ARG A 121 13.92 0.30 1.31
C ARG A 121 14.73 -0.70 0.49
N ARG A 122 16.04 -0.82 0.75
CA ARG A 122 16.92 -1.72 -0.02
C ARG A 122 16.46 -3.18 0.06
N THR A 123 16.08 -3.65 1.26
CA THR A 123 15.57 -5.01 1.43
C THR A 123 14.27 -5.22 0.65
N THR A 124 13.34 -4.27 0.74
CA THR A 124 12.05 -4.35 0.04
C THR A 124 12.22 -4.28 -1.48
N GLU A 125 13.11 -3.43 -1.98
CA GLU A 125 13.47 -3.36 -3.41
C GLU A 125 14.07 -4.68 -3.91
N GLY A 126 14.93 -5.33 -3.10
CA GLY A 126 15.48 -6.65 -3.42
C GLY A 126 14.39 -7.72 -3.57
N TRP A 127 13.43 -7.78 -2.65
CA TRP A 127 12.30 -8.70 -2.78
C TRP A 127 11.39 -8.37 -3.96
N ILE A 128 11.20 -7.09 -4.29
CA ILE A 128 10.42 -6.70 -5.46
C ILE A 128 11.11 -7.20 -6.75
N ALA A 129 12.43 -7.01 -6.85
CA ALA A 129 13.20 -7.49 -8.00
C ALA A 129 13.15 -9.02 -8.13
N GLU A 130 13.13 -9.74 -7.00
CA GLU A 130 12.99 -11.21 -6.98
C GLU A 130 11.60 -11.68 -7.41
N LEU A 131 10.54 -11.07 -6.87
CA LEU A 131 9.17 -11.62 -6.94
C LEU A 131 8.37 -11.19 -8.17
N PHE A 132 8.64 -10.02 -8.75
CA PHE A 132 7.73 -9.39 -9.73
C PHE A 132 8.12 -9.57 -11.20
N GLY A 133 9.11 -10.42 -11.47
CA GLY A 133 9.64 -10.64 -12.82
C GLY A 133 10.50 -9.48 -13.31
N ASN A 134 10.63 -9.34 -14.63
CA ASN A 134 11.50 -8.36 -15.28
C ASN A 134 10.71 -7.43 -16.20
N LEU A 135 11.39 -6.40 -16.73
CA LEU A 135 10.83 -5.46 -17.70
C LEU A 135 10.16 -6.12 -18.91
N GLU A 136 10.66 -7.26 -19.39
CA GLU A 136 10.04 -7.94 -20.54
C GLU A 136 8.66 -8.50 -20.19
N THR A 137 8.54 -9.12 -19.01
CA THR A 137 7.23 -9.60 -18.50
C THR A 137 6.26 -8.43 -18.32
N GLU A 138 6.73 -7.30 -17.78
CA GLU A 138 5.92 -6.09 -17.63
C GLU A 138 5.49 -5.50 -18.98
N ARG A 139 6.38 -5.52 -19.98
CA ARG A 139 6.07 -5.09 -21.35
C ARG A 139 5.00 -5.96 -21.97
N GLN A 140 5.08 -7.27 -21.83
CA GLN A 140 4.08 -8.21 -22.35
C GLN A 140 2.70 -7.95 -21.72
N ARG A 141 2.63 -7.82 -20.39
CA ARG A 141 1.38 -7.50 -19.67
C ARG A 141 0.78 -6.16 -20.10
N ARG A 142 1.60 -5.10 -20.16
CA ARG A 142 1.15 -3.76 -20.62
C ARG A 142 0.73 -3.75 -22.08
N ALA A 143 1.42 -4.50 -22.94
CA ALA A 143 1.09 -4.60 -24.35
C ALA A 143 -0.29 -5.24 -24.55
N LEU A 144 -0.55 -6.35 -23.86
CA LEU A 144 -1.84 -7.03 -23.93
C LEU A 144 -2.97 -6.18 -23.35
N ALA A 145 -2.76 -5.51 -22.21
CA ALA A 145 -3.74 -4.61 -21.64
C ALA A 145 -4.10 -3.46 -22.58
N ALA A 146 -3.11 -2.83 -23.22
CA ALA A 146 -3.34 -1.78 -24.21
C ALA A 146 -4.09 -2.32 -25.43
N ALA A 147 -3.72 -3.50 -25.94
CA ALA A 147 -4.40 -4.13 -27.08
C ALA A 147 -5.87 -4.46 -26.77
N ARG A 148 -6.17 -4.96 -25.57
CA ARG A 148 -7.55 -5.19 -25.07
C ARG A 148 -8.37 -3.92 -25.03
N VAL A 149 -7.78 -2.83 -24.56
CA VAL A 149 -8.41 -1.51 -24.55
C VAL A 149 -8.69 -0.99 -25.96
N LEU A 150 -7.76 -1.17 -26.89
CA LEU A 150 -7.98 -0.82 -28.29
C LEU A 150 -9.13 -1.63 -28.91
N ALA A 151 -9.23 -2.92 -28.59
CA ALA A 151 -10.32 -3.78 -29.02
C ALA A 151 -11.68 -3.31 -28.46
N VAL A 152 -11.75 -2.94 -27.18
CA VAL A 152 -12.96 -2.35 -26.57
C VAL A 152 -13.36 -1.04 -27.27
N ARG A 153 -12.38 -0.21 -27.63
CA ARG A 153 -12.62 1.10 -28.25
C ARG A 153 -12.78 1.04 -29.77
N GLY A 154 -12.63 -0.11 -30.41
CA GLY A 154 -12.68 -0.24 -31.87
C GLY A 154 -11.57 0.51 -32.61
N LEU A 155 -10.41 0.69 -31.98
CA LEU A 155 -9.26 1.40 -32.53
C LEU A 155 -8.18 0.42 -32.96
N ASP A 156 -7.47 0.68 -34.06
CA ASP A 156 -6.34 -0.16 -34.49
C ASP A 156 -5.03 0.19 -33.77
N ALA A 157 -4.90 1.43 -33.31
CA ALA A 157 -3.67 1.90 -32.67
C ALA A 157 -3.92 2.88 -31.52
N MET A 158 -2.97 2.92 -30.59
CA MET A 158 -2.94 3.91 -29.51
C MET A 158 -2.82 5.31 -30.11
N PRO A 159 -3.59 6.29 -29.60
CA PRO A 159 -3.46 7.68 -30.01
C PRO A 159 -2.01 8.17 -29.88
N PRO A 160 -1.50 8.96 -30.84
CA PRO A 160 -0.10 9.43 -30.83
C PRO A 160 0.18 10.41 -29.67
N LYS A 161 -0.86 11.08 -29.18
CA LYS A 161 -0.86 11.92 -27.97
C LYS A 161 -1.91 11.39 -27.01
N GLN A 162 -1.68 11.56 -25.71
CA GLN A 162 -2.70 11.25 -24.72
C GLN A 162 -3.94 12.10 -25.01
N PRO A 163 -5.12 11.47 -25.14
CA PRO A 163 -6.40 12.17 -25.22
C PRO A 163 -6.69 12.96 -23.95
N ASP A 164 -7.59 13.94 -24.04
CA ASP A 164 -7.97 14.79 -22.91
C ASP A 164 -8.63 13.99 -21.78
N ASP A 165 -9.35 12.91 -22.10
CA ASP A 165 -10.04 12.01 -21.17
C ASP A 165 -9.13 10.88 -20.64
N TRP A 166 -7.81 11.02 -20.74
CA TRP A 166 -6.89 9.93 -20.43
C TRP A 166 -7.04 9.41 -18.99
N THR A 167 -7.17 10.31 -18.02
CA THR A 167 -7.24 9.94 -16.60
C THR A 167 -8.61 9.36 -16.24
N GLU A 168 -9.68 9.92 -16.80
CA GLU A 168 -11.06 9.61 -16.48
C GLU A 168 -11.55 8.35 -17.21
N SER A 169 -11.03 8.08 -18.41
CA SER A 169 -11.57 7.05 -19.31
C SER A 169 -10.51 6.03 -19.72
N TRP A 170 -9.30 6.43 -20.10
CA TRP A 170 -8.27 5.48 -20.54
C TRP A 170 -7.64 4.69 -19.41
N VAL A 171 -7.22 5.37 -18.34
CA VAL A 171 -6.57 4.73 -17.18
C VAL A 171 -7.46 3.68 -16.51
N PRO A 172 -8.76 3.92 -16.24
CA PRO A 172 -9.63 2.90 -15.66
C PRO A 172 -9.77 1.66 -16.56
N GLN A 173 -9.89 1.84 -17.87
CA GLN A 173 -9.97 0.71 -18.80
C GLN A 173 -8.65 -0.06 -18.91
N LEU A 174 -7.50 0.62 -18.88
CA LEU A 174 -6.19 -0.04 -18.83
C LEU A 174 -6.01 -0.84 -17.53
N ASN A 175 -6.49 -0.29 -16.40
CA ASN A 175 -6.48 -0.99 -15.13
C ASN A 175 -7.37 -2.24 -15.19
N GLU A 176 -8.60 -2.12 -15.73
CA GLU A 176 -9.52 -3.24 -15.92
C GLU A 176 -8.90 -4.33 -16.81
N ALA A 177 -8.42 -3.95 -17.98
CA ALA A 177 -7.85 -4.85 -18.98
C ALA A 177 -6.56 -5.54 -18.55
N SER A 178 -5.99 -5.17 -17.41
CA SER A 178 -4.76 -5.75 -16.85
C SER A 178 -4.96 -6.52 -15.56
N ARG A 179 -6.19 -6.59 -15.01
CA ARG A 179 -6.45 -7.21 -13.70
C ARG A 179 -6.02 -8.66 -13.61
N ASP A 180 -6.37 -9.46 -14.62
CA ASP A 180 -6.04 -10.89 -14.74
C ASP A 180 -4.59 -11.15 -15.17
N LEU A 181 -3.89 -10.13 -15.68
CA LEU A 181 -2.51 -10.27 -16.16
C LEU A 181 -1.47 -10.20 -15.03
N HIS A 182 -1.87 -9.74 -13.85
CA HIS A 182 -0.98 -9.55 -12.71
C HIS A 182 -1.27 -10.59 -11.63
N PRO A 183 -0.42 -11.62 -11.49
CA PRO A 183 -0.57 -12.61 -10.43
C PRO A 183 -0.55 -11.93 -9.05
N ARG A 184 -1.35 -12.46 -8.12
CA ARG A 184 -1.49 -11.93 -6.76
C ARG A 184 -0.38 -12.41 -5.85
N GLU A 185 0.18 -13.57 -6.15
CA GLU A 185 1.16 -14.33 -5.39
C GLU A 185 2.41 -13.50 -5.05
N PRO A 186 3.03 -12.74 -5.98
CA PRO A 186 4.16 -11.87 -5.65
C PRO A 186 3.83 -10.80 -4.59
N MET A 187 2.62 -10.23 -4.63
CA MET A 187 2.18 -9.23 -3.64
C MET A 187 1.89 -9.86 -2.29
N ILE A 188 1.29 -11.05 -2.27
CA ILE A 188 1.03 -11.83 -1.05
C ILE A 188 2.36 -12.16 -0.38
N GLU A 189 3.31 -12.72 -1.13
CA GLU A 189 4.61 -13.11 -0.60
C GLU A 189 5.45 -11.91 -0.16
N LEU A 190 5.43 -10.81 -0.92
CA LEU A 190 6.13 -9.58 -0.52
C LEU A 190 5.61 -9.05 0.82
N ARG A 191 4.29 -9.03 1.02
CA ARG A 191 3.69 -8.60 2.30
C ARG A 191 4.00 -9.56 3.43
N ARG A 192 3.97 -10.88 3.17
CA ARG A 192 4.36 -11.90 4.15
C ARG A 192 5.79 -11.70 4.63
N ARG A 193 6.76 -11.56 3.70
CA ARG A 193 8.18 -11.31 4.03
C ARG A 193 8.37 -9.99 4.77
N PHE A 194 7.70 -8.94 4.31
CA PHE A 194 7.76 -7.62 4.95
C PHE A 194 7.29 -7.68 6.41
N CYS A 195 6.12 -8.26 6.66
CA CYS A 195 5.58 -8.35 8.01
C CYS A 195 6.33 -9.34 8.91
N ALA A 196 6.85 -10.44 8.36
CA ALA A 196 7.72 -11.34 9.10
C ALA A 196 9.02 -10.66 9.56
N ARG A 197 9.56 -9.73 8.76
CA ARG A 197 10.80 -8.99 9.10
C ARG A 197 10.57 -7.80 10.01
N TYR A 198 9.51 -7.03 9.77
CA TYR A 198 9.33 -5.71 10.41
C TYR A 198 8.22 -5.65 11.45
N ASP A 199 7.50 -6.76 11.66
CA ASP A 199 6.35 -6.87 12.55
C ASP A 199 5.24 -5.88 12.18
N CYS A 200 4.23 -6.35 11.46
CA CYS A 200 3.06 -5.54 11.12
C CYS A 200 1.99 -5.53 12.23
N GLY A 201 2.24 -6.18 13.36
CA GLY A 201 1.23 -6.46 14.38
C GLY A 201 0.22 -7.54 13.96
N PRO A 202 -0.76 -7.83 14.84
CA PRO A 202 -1.83 -8.77 14.55
C PRO A 202 -2.68 -8.28 13.37
N THR A 203 -3.18 -9.21 12.57
CA THR A 203 -4.17 -8.91 11.54
C THR A 203 -5.52 -8.63 12.21
N ALA A 204 -6.41 -7.89 11.53
CA ALA A 204 -7.76 -7.64 12.05
C ALA A 204 -8.54 -8.93 12.40
N GLU A 205 -8.20 -10.05 11.75
CA GLU A 205 -8.75 -11.38 12.01
C GLU A 205 -8.27 -12.00 13.34
N THR A 206 -7.06 -11.66 13.81
CA THR A 206 -6.52 -12.19 15.07
C THR A 206 -7.02 -11.45 16.31
N VAL A 207 -7.62 -10.27 16.15
CA VAL A 207 -8.20 -9.47 17.26
C VAL A 207 -9.63 -9.92 17.60
N ALA A 208 -10.27 -10.72 16.75
CA ALA A 208 -11.67 -11.12 16.89
C ALA A 208 -11.92 -12.28 17.86
N THR A 209 -10.89 -12.79 18.55
CA THR A 209 -11.04 -13.81 19.60
C THR A 209 -10.74 -13.20 20.97
N PRO A 210 -11.77 -12.78 21.74
CA PRO A 210 -11.59 -12.58 23.16
C PRO A 210 -11.55 -13.95 23.86
N GLU A 211 -10.52 -14.19 24.68
CA GLU A 211 -10.60 -15.12 25.81
C GLU A 211 -11.55 -14.56 26.89
#